data_AF-A0A4V2A076-F1
#
_entry.id   AF-A0A4V2A076-F1
#
_cell.length_a   1.000
_cell.length_b   1.000
_cell.length_c   1.000
_cell.angle_alpha   90.00
_cell.angle_beta   90.00
_cell.angle_gamma   90.00
#
_symmetry.space_group_name_H-M   'P 1'
#
loop_
_entity.id
_entity.type
_entity.pdbx_description
1 polymer ?
#
loop_
_entity_poly.entity_id
_entity_poly.type
_entity_poly.pdbx_seq_one_letter_code
_entity_poly.pdbx_strand_id
1 'polypeptide(L)'
;MANLKNSLHTRVHNWINSVGFRLNNSQTGKDNVTVNHYFFETFNFFEKEKNNDPSKSKFLCFDMYGEKIPVRSLLDLQAAFFDNISQLK
;
A
#
# COMPACT_ATOMS: atom_id res chain seq x y z
N MET A 1 25.75 -2.54 13.08
CA MET A 1 24.27 -2.66 13.12
C MET A 1 23.68 -1.32 12.71
N ALA A 2 23.32 -1.15 11.44
CA ALA A 2 22.79 0.12 10.96
C ALA A 2 21.37 0.31 11.51
N ASN A 3 21.17 1.40 12.25
CA ASN A 3 19.89 1.82 12.80
C ASN A 3 18.89 2.03 11.65
N LEU A 4 18.08 1.01 11.39
CA LEU A 4 16.95 1.04 10.47
C LEU A 4 15.91 2.03 11.00
N LYS A 5 16.03 3.30 10.60
CA LYS A 5 14.82 4.07 10.31
C LYS A 5 14.15 3.35 9.13
N ASN A 6 13.40 2.28 9.41
CA ASN A 6 12.67 1.53 8.40
C ASN A 6 11.84 2.54 7.59
N SER A 7 12.12 2.61 6.28
CA SER A 7 11.40 3.50 5.38
C SER A 7 9.91 3.18 5.44
N LEU A 8 9.05 4.15 5.09
CA LEU A 8 7.61 3.90 5.02
C LEU A 8 7.32 2.69 4.12
N HIS A 9 8.04 2.59 2.99
CA HIS A 9 7.98 1.45 2.08
C HIS A 9 8.20 0.12 2.78
N THR A 10 9.32 -0.06 3.48
CA THR A 10 9.63 -1.30 4.19
C THR A 10 8.58 -1.62 5.25
N ARG A 11 8.09 -0.62 5.99
CA ARG A 11 7.07 -0.80 7.03
C ARG A 11 5.73 -1.27 6.44
N VAL A 12 5.33 -0.67 5.32
CA VAL A 12 4.11 -1.03 4.61
C VAL A 12 4.21 -2.43 4.04
N HIS A 13 5.29 -2.74 3.31
CA HIS A 13 5.51 -4.08 2.73
C HIS A 13 5.54 -5.18 3.81
N ASN A 14 6.23 -4.95 4.93
CA ASN A 14 6.24 -5.90 6.03
C ASN A 14 4.83 -6.15 6.59
N TRP A 15 4.04 -5.08 6.72
CA TRP A 15 2.69 -5.19 7.26
C TRP A 15 1.73 -5.88 6.29
N ILE A 16 1.68 -5.47 5.02
CA ILE A 16 0.78 -6.09 4.03
C ILE A 16 1.12 -7.58 3.84
N ASN A 17 2.40 -7.94 3.90
CA ASN A 17 2.84 -9.35 3.86
C ASN A 17 2.38 -10.12 5.10
N SER A 18 2.44 -9.52 6.28
CA SER A 18 1.98 -10.14 7.53
C SER A 18 0.47 -10.34 7.58
N VAL A 19 -0.30 -9.42 6.97
CA VAL A 19 -1.76 -9.52 6.86
C VAL A 19 -2.17 -10.54 5.80
N GLY A 20 -1.34 -10.73 4.76
CA GLY A 20 -1.58 -11.69 3.69
C GLY A 20 -2.11 -11.08 2.41
N PHE A 21 -1.87 -9.78 2.18
CA PHE A 21 -2.12 -9.15 0.89
C PHE A 21 -1.38 -9.88 -0.23
N ARG A 22 -2.00 -9.92 -1.40
CA ARG A 22 -1.41 -10.50 -2.61
C ARG A 22 -1.25 -9.44 -3.66
N LEU A 23 -0.15 -9.50 -4.41
CA LEU A 23 0.01 -8.72 -5.62
C LEU A 23 -0.97 -9.26 -6.67
N ASN A 24 -1.98 -8.48 -6.99
CA ASN A 24 -3.00 -8.82 -7.97
C ASN A 24 -2.53 -8.48 -9.40
N ASN A 25 -1.87 -7.33 -9.56
CA ASN A 25 -1.39 -6.87 -10.85
C ASN A 25 -0.22 -5.90 -10.68
N SER A 26 0.70 -5.86 -11.65
CA SER A 26 1.77 -4.87 -11.70
C SER A 26 1.90 -4.37 -13.13
N GLN A 27 1.80 -3.06 -13.31
CA GLN A 27 1.84 -2.42 -14.62
C GLN A 27 2.88 -1.31 -14.63
N THR A 28 3.80 -1.36 -15.59
CA THR A 28 4.75 -0.27 -15.81
C THR A 28 4.30 0.54 -17.02
N GLY A 29 4.04 1.83 -16.81
CA GLY A 29 3.58 2.75 -17.84
C GLY A 29 4.73 3.44 -18.59
N LYS A 30 4.35 4.30 -19.54
CA LYS A 30 5.26 5.30 -20.11
C LYS A 30 5.71 6.23 -18.98
N ASP A 31 6.98 6.62 -18.97
CA ASP A 31 7.69 7.37 -17.91
C ASP A 31 8.27 6.55 -16.73
N ASN A 32 8.43 5.23 -16.91
CA ASN A 32 9.01 4.33 -15.89
C ASN A 32 8.28 4.41 -14.53
N VAL A 33 6.96 4.62 -14.57
CA VAL A 33 6.12 4.56 -13.39
C VAL A 33 5.51 3.18 -13.32
N THR A 34 5.87 2.43 -12.29
CA THR A 34 5.31 1.11 -11.98
C THR A 34 4.19 1.29 -10.96
N VAL A 35 3.03 0.72 -11.26
CA VAL A 35 1.88 0.69 -10.37
C VAL A 35 1.65 -0.77 -9.97
N ASN A 36 1.89 -1.07 -8.71
CA ASN A 36 1.57 -2.35 -8.10
C ASN A 36 0.20 -2.26 -7.45
N HIS A 37 -0.65 -3.23 -7.73
CA HIS A 37 -1.98 -3.38 -7.15
C HIS A 37 -1.98 -4.60 -6.24
N TYR A 38 -2.19 -4.35 -4.96
CA TYR A 38 -2.34 -5.34 -3.92
C TYR A 38 -3.79 -5.45 -3.48
N PHE A 39 -4.17 -6.67 -3.11
CA PHE A 39 -5.54 -6.99 -2.73
C PHE A 39 -5.58 -7.95 -1.55
N PHE A 40 -6.51 -7.71 -0.64
CA PHE A 40 -6.89 -8.62 0.44
C PHE A 40 -8.41 -8.59 0.61
N GLU A 41 -9.06 -9.71 0.32
CA GLU A 41 -10.52 -9.91 0.40
C GLU A 41 -11.37 -8.88 -0.37
N THR A 42 -11.56 -7.68 0.16
CA THR A 42 -12.29 -6.57 -0.48
C THR A 42 -11.47 -5.27 -0.49
N PHE A 43 -10.35 -5.24 0.23
CA PHE A 43 -9.52 -4.05 0.41
C PHE A 43 -8.47 -3.93 -0.71
N ASN A 44 -8.46 -2.77 -1.35
CA ASN A 44 -7.56 -2.45 -2.45
C ASN A 44 -6.45 -1.50 -2.01
N PHE A 45 -5.21 -1.86 -2.35
CA PHE A 45 -4.03 -1.09 -2.03
C PHE A 45 -3.14 -0.92 -3.26
N PHE A 46 -2.71 0.31 -3.53
CA PHE A 46 -1.87 0.63 -4.68
C PHE A 46 -0.56 1.26 -4.22
N GLU A 47 0.51 0.81 -4.84
CA GLU A 47 1.83 1.40 -4.73
C GLU A 47 2.24 1.91 -6.10
N LYS A 48 2.72 3.15 -6.14
CA LYS A 48 3.28 3.76 -7.34
C LYS A 48 4.74 4.06 -7.10
N GLU A 49 5.59 3.46 -7.90
CA GLU A 49 7.04 3.65 -7.86
C GLU A 49 7.49 4.32 -9.16
N LYS A 50 8.44 5.25 -9.08
CA LYS A 50 9.02 5.88 -10.27
C LYS A 50 10.48 5.49 -10.39
N ASN A 51 10.89 5.07 -11.57
CA ASN A 51 12.25 4.61 -11.85
C ASN A 51 12.71 3.46 -10.93
N ASN A 52 11.78 2.61 -10.48
CA ASN A 52 12.07 1.50 -9.58
C ASN A 52 12.80 1.95 -8.28
N ASP A 53 12.45 3.14 -7.78
CA ASP A 53 13.04 3.76 -6.60
C ASP A 53 12.05 3.71 -5.40
N PRO A 54 12.25 2.77 -4.45
CA PRO A 54 11.36 2.58 -3.29
C PRO A 54 11.26 3.80 -2.37
N SER A 55 12.25 4.70 -2.41
CA SER A 55 12.25 5.91 -1.59
C SER A 55 11.23 6.95 -2.06
N LYS A 56 10.78 6.83 -3.33
CA LYS A 56 9.80 7.71 -3.96
C LYS A 56 8.44 7.04 -4.11
N SER A 57 8.26 5.85 -3.54
CA SER A 57 7.01 5.11 -3.62
C SER A 57 5.89 5.89 -2.94
N LYS A 58 4.78 6.02 -3.67
CA LYS A 58 3.55 6.63 -3.18
C LYS A 58 2.51 5.55 -3.00
N PHE A 59 1.89 5.57 -1.84
CA PHE A 59 0.92 4.57 -1.43
C PHE A 59 -0.48 5.17 -1.42
N LEU A 60 -1.44 4.41 -1.91
CA LEU A 60 -2.84 4.81 -2.00
C LEU A 60 -3.73 3.63 -1.61
N CYS A 61 -4.66 3.85 -0.70
CA CYS A 61 -5.74 2.91 -0.43
C CYS A 61 -7.09 3.58 -0.69
N PHE A 62 -8.15 2.79 -0.54
CA PHE A 62 -9.51 3.24 -0.69
C PHE A 62 -10.23 3.04 0.64
N ASP A 63 -11.05 3.99 1.03
CA ASP A 63 -12.01 3.75 2.11
C ASP A 63 -13.16 2.88 1.62
N MET A 64 -14.09 2.59 2.53
CA MET A 64 -15.28 1.79 2.26
C MET A 64 -16.24 2.41 1.24
N TYR A 65 -16.16 3.72 1.01
CA TYR A 65 -16.98 4.45 0.05
C TYR A 65 -16.30 4.56 -1.32
N GLY A 66 -15.07 4.03 -1.46
CA GLY A 66 -14.28 4.13 -2.67
C GLY A 66 -13.54 5.47 -2.81
N GLU A 67 -13.46 6.26 -1.75
CA GLU A 67 -12.67 7.50 -1.73
C GLU A 67 -11.18 7.18 -1.59
N LYS A 68 -10.37 7.95 -2.32
CA LYS A 68 -8.92 7.76 -2.40
C LYS A 68 -8.23 8.34 -1.18
N ILE A 69 -7.60 7.49 -0.37
CA ILE A 69 -6.81 7.91 0.79
C ILE A 69 -5.31 7.77 0.48
N PRO A 70 -4.55 8.89 0.44
CA PRO A 70 -3.10 8.83 0.34
C PRO A 70 -2.50 8.33 1.66
N VAL A 71 -1.73 7.25 1.60
CA VAL A 71 -1.07 6.67 2.77
C VAL A 71 0.24 7.40 3.01
N ARG A 72 0.29 8.23 4.05
CA ARG A 72 1.49 8.99 4.47
C ARG A 72 2.21 8.31 5.64
N SER A 73 1.51 7.45 6.37
CA SER A 73 2.03 6.68 7.48
C SER A 73 1.49 5.25 7.46
N LEU A 74 2.15 4.32 8.15
CA LEU A 74 1.63 2.95 8.32
C LEU A 74 0.28 2.97 9.06
N LEU A 75 0.08 3.92 9.97
CA LEU A 75 -1.17 4.05 10.74
C LEU A 75 -2.35 4.38 9.82
N ASP A 76 -2.15 5.21 8.79
CA ASP A 76 -3.21 5.57 7.84
C ASP A 76 -3.74 4.33 7.12
N LEU A 77 -2.82 3.46 6.68
CA LEU A 77 -3.17 2.19 6.02
C LEU A 77 -3.88 1.22 6.97
N GLN A 78 -3.36 1.09 8.20
CA GLN A 78 -3.95 0.22 9.22
C GLN A 78 -5.36 0.66 9.58
N ALA A 79 -5.57 1.96 9.83
CA ALA A 79 -6.86 2.53 10.15
C ALA A 79 -7.86 2.28 9.01
N ALA A 80 -7.50 2.64 7.77
CA ALA A 80 -8.36 2.41 6.61
C ALA A 80 -8.73 0.94 6.42
N PHE A 81 -7.79 0.01 6.66
CA PHE A 81 -8.02 -1.43 6.57
C PHE A 81 -8.97 -1.93 7.66
N PHE A 82 -8.74 -1.57 8.92
CA PHE A 82 -9.60 -1.99 10.02
C PHE A 82 -11.01 -1.39 9.93
N ASP A 83 -11.13 -0.14 9.47
CA ASP A 83 -12.43 0.49 9.22
C ASP A 83 -13.22 -0.29 8.14
N ASN A 84 -12.56 -0.66 7.04
CA ASN A 84 -13.17 -1.49 5.99
C ASN A 84 -13.59 -2.88 6.47
N ILE A 85 -12.74 -3.57 7.25
CA ILE A 85 -13.08 -4.91 7.77
C ILE A 85 -14.17 -4.85 8.84
N SER A 86 -14.18 -3.81 9.68
CA SER A 86 -15.17 -3.67 10.74
C SER A 86 -16.61 -3.61 10.21
N GLN A 87 -16.78 -3.10 8.99
CA GLN A 87 -18.06 -2.99 8.28
C GLN A 87 -18.50 -4.28 7.57
N LEU A 88 -17.62 -5.28 7.45
CA LEU A 88 -17.97 -6.61 6.91
C LEU A 88 -18.64 -7.52 7.95
N LYS A 89 -18.73 -7.09 9.22
CA LYS A 89 -19.36 -7.82 10.32
C LYS A 89 -20.83 -7.50 10.50
#